data_AF-A0A852PM41-F1
#
_entry.id   AF-A0A852PM41-F1
#
_cell.length_a   1.000
_cell.length_b   1.000
_cell.length_c   1.000
_cell.angle_alpha   90.00
_cell.angle_beta   90.00
_cell.angle_gamma   90.00
#
_symmetry.space_group_name_H-M   'P 1'
#
loop_
_entity.id
_entity.type
_entity.pdbx_description
1 polymer ?
#
loop_
_entity_poly.entity_id
_entity_poly.type
_entity_poly.pdbx_seq_one_letter_code
_entity_poly.pdbx_strand_id
1 'polypeptide(L)' 'LVVAESLGPLRENPFMRLESERRRLRQGRPGPGAAARPLQQLLELYSAVPGIRTIRADNILIIESRADPAA' A
#
# COMPACT_ATOMS: atom_id res chain seq x y z
N LEU A 1 21.01 -9.37 6.88
CA LEU A 1 19.90 -8.54 6.38
C LEU A 1 20.46 -7.64 5.28
N VAL A 2 20.57 -8.14 4.05
CA VAL A 2 21.29 -7.48 2.93
C VAL A 2 20.43 -6.44 2.20
N VAL A 3 19.15 -6.30 2.59
CA VAL A 3 18.16 -5.48 1.88
C VAL A 3 18.39 -3.97 2.08
N ALA A 4 18.95 -3.55 3.23
CA ALA A 4 19.12 -2.13 3.53
C ALA A 4 20.21 -1.45 2.69
N GLU A 5 21.26 -2.19 2.29
CA GLU A 5 22.39 -1.65 1.52
C GLU A 5 22.10 -1.49 0.02
N SER A 6 21.07 -2.16 -0.49
CA SER A 6 20.66 -2.09 -1.91
C SER A 6 19.58 -1.05 -2.21
N LEU A 7 19.05 -0.38 -1.19
CA LEU A 7 17.99 0.61 -1.35
C LEU A 7 18.63 1.99 -1.47
N GLY A 8 18.70 2.50 -2.70
CA GLY A 8 18.99 3.93 -2.94
C GLY A 8 17.94 4.84 -2.27
N PRO A 9 18.14 6.16 -2.29
CA PRO A 9 17.25 7.09 -1.61
C PRO A 9 15.78 6.88 -2.00
N LEU A 10 14.88 6.78 -1.01
CA LEU A 10 13.45 6.53 -1.25
C LEU A 10 12.81 7.54 -2.23
N ARG A 11 13.30 8.78 -2.24
CA ARG A 11 12.86 9.84 -3.17
C ARG A 11 13.19 9.56 -4.63
N GLU A 12 14.22 8.77 -4.90
CA GLU A 12 14.63 8.36 -6.25
C GLU A 12 13.82 7.17 -6.75
N ASN A 13 13.06 6.51 -5.87
CA ASN A 13 12.16 5.43 -6.25
C ASN A 13 11.14 5.95 -7.31
N PRO A 14 10.98 5.26 -8.46
CA PRO A 14 10.07 5.68 -9.52
C PRO A 14 8.64 5.92 -9.05
N PHE A 15 8.15 5.11 -8.10
CA PHE A 15 6.82 5.27 -7.52
C PHE A 15 6.72 6.57 -6.71
N MET A 16 7.72 6.90 -5.89
CA MET A 16 7.72 8.11 -5.05
C MET A 16 7.77 9.38 -5.90
N ARG A 17 8.51 9.36 -7.01
CA ARG A 17 8.54 10.47 -7.98
C ARG A 17 7.17 10.67 -8.63
N LEU A 18 6.58 9.60 -9.15
CA LEU A 18 5.26 9.65 -9.80
C LEU A 18 4.16 10.10 -8.84
N GLU A 19 4.16 9.58 -7.60
CA GLU A 19 3.19 9.97 -6.59
C GLU A 19 3.34 11.44 -6.16
N SER A 20 4.55 11.97 -6.12
CA SER A 20 4.80 13.38 -5.84
C SER A 20 4.19 14.27 -6.92
N GLU A 21 4.32 13.90 -8.19
CA GLU A 21 3.68 14.58 -9.32
C GLU A 21 2.15 14.49 -9.26
N ARG A 22 1.60 13.30 -8.98
CA ARG A 22 0.14 13.10 -8.81
C ARG A 22 -0.41 13.91 -7.65
N ARG A 23 0.30 14.01 -6.53
CA ARG A 23 -0.07 14.85 -5.38
C ARG A 23 -0.14 16.32 -5.78
N ARG A 24 0.84 16.84 -6.52
CA ARG A 24 0.82 18.22 -7.05
C ARG A 24 -0.39 18.47 -7.93
N LEU A 25 -0.74 17.54 -8.81
CA LEU A 25 -1.93 17.63 -9.68
C LEU A 25 -3.26 17.55 -8.91
N ARG A 26 -3.27 16.87 -7.75
CA ARG A 26 -4.47 16.69 -6.91
C ARG A 26 -4.68 17.78 -5.87
N GLN A 27 -3.71 18.66 -5.63
CA GLN A 27 -3.82 19.76 -4.65
C GLN A 27 -5.00 20.74 -4.92
N GLY A 28 -5.65 20.67 -6.09
CA GLY A 28 -6.86 21.43 -6.42
C GLY A 28 -8.16 20.61 -6.52
N ARG A 29 -8.19 19.33 -6.13
CA ARG A 29 -9.39 18.45 -6.22
C ARG A 29 -9.84 17.96 -4.83
N PRO A 30 -11.16 17.76 -4.62
CA PRO A 30 -11.68 17.28 -3.33
C PRO A 30 -11.06 15.92 -2.96
N GLY A 31 -10.78 15.77 -1.66
CA GLY A 31 -9.97 14.70 -1.07
C GLY A 31 -10.51 13.27 -1.21
N PRO A 32 -9.81 12.27 -0.63
CA PRO A 32 -9.87 10.85 -0.99
C PRO A 32 -11.18 10.09 -0.67
N GLY A 33 -12.28 10.78 -0.36
CA GLY A 33 -13.55 10.17 0.02
C GLY A 33 -14.16 9.24 -1.04
N ALA A 34 -13.87 9.44 -2.33
CA ALA A 34 -14.41 8.62 -3.41
C ALA A 34 -13.78 7.22 -3.51
N ALA A 35 -12.54 7.03 -3.05
CA ALA A 35 -11.85 5.74 -3.09
C ALA A 35 -12.03 4.91 -1.80
N ALA A 36 -12.68 5.47 -0.77
CA ALA A 36 -12.79 4.85 0.54
C ALA A 36 -13.68 3.61 0.54
N ARG A 37 -14.78 3.60 -0.23
CA ARG A 37 -15.74 2.49 -0.26
C ARG A 37 -15.18 1.19 -0.86
N PRO A 38 -14.59 1.21 -2.07
CA PRO A 38 -14.00 0.00 -2.65
C PRO A 38 -12.85 -0.57 -1.80
N LEU A 39 -12.07 0.30 -1.17
CA LEU A 39 -10.97 -0.11 -0.29
C LEU A 39 -11.47 -0.75 1.00
N GLN A 40 -12.54 -0.23 1.61
CA GLN A 40 -13.15 -0.82 2.80
C GLN A 40 -13.66 -2.23 2.52
N GLN A 41 -14.37 -2.43 1.41
CA GLN A 41 -14.86 -3.76 0.99
C GLN A 41 -13.72 -4.75 0.79
N LEU A 42 -12.61 -4.31 0.19
CA LEU A 42 -11.44 -5.17 -0.01
C LEU A 42 -10.80 -5.59 1.33
N LEU A 43 -10.69 -4.65 2.28
CA LEU A 43 -10.14 -4.95 3.61
C LEU A 43 -11.03 -5.91 4.40
N GLU A 44 -12.35 -5.75 4.30
CA GLU A 44 -13.33 -6.67 4.90
C GLU A 44 -13.15 -8.09 4.35
N LEU A 45 -13.03 -8.26 3.04
CA LEU A 45 -12.81 -9.57 2.41
C LEU A 45 -11.55 -10.27 2.93
N TYR A 46 -10.42 -9.56 3.02
CA TYR A 46 -9.16 -10.17 3.47
C TYR A 46 -9.08 -10.37 4.99
N SER A 47 -9.87 -9.64 5.78
CA SER A 47 -9.94 -9.85 7.24
C SER A 47 -10.49 -11.21 7.64
N ALA A 48 -11.30 -11.83 6.78
CA ALA A 48 -11.91 -13.13 7.02
C ALA A 48 -10.99 -14.32 6.68
N VAL A 49 -9.84 -14.08 6.03
CA VAL A 49 -8.93 -15.15 5.60
C VAL A 49 -7.87 -15.42 6.68
N PRO A 50 -7.85 -16.60 7.30
CA PRO A 50 -6.84 -16.95 8.29
C PRO A 50 -5.42 -16.88 7.69
N GLY A 51 -4.46 -16.40 8.48
CA GLY A 51 -3.07 -16.28 8.04
C GLY A 51 -2.79 -15.10 7.11
N ILE A 52 -3.80 -14.31 6.74
CA ILE A 52 -3.62 -13.05 6.00
C ILE A 52 -3.47 -11.88 6.97
N ARG A 53 -2.47 -11.04 6.71
CA ARG A 53 -2.25 -9.76 7.39
C ARG A 53 -2.27 -8.64 6.36
N THR A 54 -3.00 -7.57 6.66
CA THR A 54 -3.09 -6.39 5.79
C THR A 54 -2.48 -5.16 6.45
N ILE A 55 -1.75 -4.36 5.68
CA ILE A 55 -1.22 -3.07 6.12
C ILE A 55 -1.66 -2.02 5.10
N ARG A 56 -2.40 -1.02 5.58
CA ARG A 56 -2.94 0.05 4.75
C ARG A 56 -2.09 1.33 4.91
N ALA A 57 -1.76 1.95 3.78
CA ALA A 57 -1.27 3.31 3.67
C ALA A 57 -2.17 4.13 2.74
N ASP A 58 -1.82 5.41 2.49
CA ASP A 58 -2.58 6.29 1.60
C ASP A 58 -2.77 5.70 0.19
N ASN A 59 -1.68 5.22 -0.40
CA ASN A 59 -1.64 4.81 -1.82
C ASN A 59 -1.13 3.37 -2.01
N ILE A 60 -0.92 2.64 -0.92
CA ILE A 60 -0.39 1.27 -0.95
C ILE A 60 -1.19 0.41 0.02
N LEU A 61 -1.53 -0.80 -0.43
CA LEU A 61 -2.05 -1.88 0.40
C LEU A 61 -1.08 -3.05 0.31
N ILE A 62 -0.61 -3.53 1.46
CA ILE A 62 0.24 -4.72 1.55
C ILE A 62 -0.60 -5.86 2.11
N ILE A 63 -0.59 -6.99 1.41
CA ILE A 63 -1.25 -8.24 1.82
C ILE A 63 -0.16 -9.29 2.01
N GLU A 64 0.02 -9.72 3.25
CA GLU A 64 1.00 -10.72 3.63
C GLU A 64 0.26 -12.03 3.94
N SER A 65 0.58 -13.09 3.20
CA SER A 65 0.13 -14.44 3.51
C SER A 65 1.21 -15.18 4.28
N ARG A 66 0.93 -15.51 5.54
CA ARG A 66 1.82 -16.33 6.32
C ARG A 66 1.63 -17.79 5.88
N ALA A 67 2.66 -18.40 5.31
CA ALA A 67 2.66 -19.84 5.08
C ALA A 67 2.60 -20.56 6.43
N ASP A 68 1.74 -21.56 6.56
CA ASP A 68 1.74 -22.45 7.72
C ASP A 68 3.09 -23.18 7.73
N PRO A 69 3.93 -23.06 8.78
CA PRO A 69 5.22 -23.75 8.83
C PRO A 69 5.11 -25.29 8.87
N ALA A 70 3.88 -25.83 8.91
CA ALA A 70 3.61 -27.27 8.92
C ALA A 70 3.23 -27.88 7.55
N ALA A 71 3.27 -27.12 6.44
CA ALA A 71 2.96 -27.60 5.09
C ALA A 71 4.19 -28.00 4.27
#